data_AF-A0A968W1I5-F1
#
_entry.id   AF-A0A968W1I5-F1
#
_cell.length_a   1.000
_cell.length_b   1.000
_cell.length_c   1.000
_cell.angle_alpha   90.00
_cell.angle_beta   90.00
_cell.angle_gamma   90.00
#
_symmetry.space_group_name_H-M   'P 1'
#
loop_
_entity.id
_entity.type
_entity.pdbx_description
1 polymer ?
#
loop_
_entity_poly.entity_id
_entity_poly.type
_entity_poly.pdbx_seq_one_letter_code
_entity_poly.pdbx_strand_id
1 'polypeptide(L)' 'MNIVSQLLPVKYGFHTELMAPFEGAYKQIAHKINISPIRIPIVSSLNNEIIGELNEDHYGR' A
#
# COMPACT_ATOMS: atom_id res chain seq x y z
N MET A 1 -21.26 -12.18 23.72
CA MET A 1 -21.04 -11.45 22.46
C MET A 1 -20.46 -12.43 21.46
N ASN A 2 -21.24 -12.88 20.46
CA ASN A 2 -20.75 -13.81 19.43
C ASN A 2 -20.20 -12.99 18.27
N ILE A 3 -18.89 -12.72 18.28
CA ILE A 3 -18.21 -12.16 17.11
C ILE A 3 -17.87 -13.32 16.19
N VAL A 4 -18.42 -13.30 14.97
CA VAL A 4 -18.04 -14.22 13.90
C VAL A 4 -16.70 -13.79 13.34
N SER A 5 -15.77 -14.73 13.21
CA SER A 5 -14.46 -14.52 12.62
C SER A 5 -14.14 -15.60 11.59
N GLN A 6 -13.30 -15.27 10.62
CA GLN A 6 -12.86 -16.18 9.56
C GLN A 6 -11.38 -15.96 9.30
N LEU A 7 -10.60 -17.05 9.24
CA LEU A 7 -9.21 -17.01 8.81
C LEU A 7 -9.15 -16.82 7.29
N LEU A 8 -8.33 -15.88 6.83
CA LEU A 8 -8.09 -15.68 5.41
C LEU A 8 -7.03 -16.67 4.91
N PRO A 9 -7.23 -17.33 3.73
CA PRO A 9 -6.28 -18.28 3.17
C PRO A 9 -5.11 -17.55 2.48
N VAL A 10 -4.39 -16.72 3.23
CA VAL A 10 -3.24 -15.94 2.76
C VAL A 10 -1.95 -16.43 3.40
N LYS A 11 -0.82 -16.25 2.70
CA LYS A 11 0.48 -16.76 3.15
C LYS A 11 1.16 -15.85 4.19
N TYR A 12 0.87 -14.56 4.18
CA TYR A 12 1.55 -13.55 5.00
C TYR A 12 0.56 -12.61 5.68
N GLY A 13 0.98 -12.00 6.79
CA GLY A 13 0.28 -10.89 7.44
C GLY A 13 0.54 -9.57 6.72
N PHE A 14 -0.12 -9.35 5.58
CA PHE A 14 -0.04 -8.08 4.86
C PHE A 14 -0.54 -6.92 5.73
N HIS A 15 0.02 -5.73 5.53
CA HIS A 15 -0.28 -4.51 6.32
C HIS A 15 -0.04 -4.66 7.84
N THR A 16 0.81 -5.61 8.25
CA THR A 16 1.30 -5.74 9.63
C THR A 16 2.78 -5.40 9.69
N GLU A 17 3.32 -5.20 10.90
CA GLU A 17 4.75 -4.97 11.13
C GLU A 17 5.66 -6.10 10.60
N LEU A 18 5.09 -7.28 10.33
CA LEU A 18 5.82 -8.39 9.69
C LEU A 18 6.33 -8.04 8.28
N MET A 19 5.83 -6.96 7.67
CA MET A 19 6.30 -6.47 6.37
C MET A 19 7.56 -5.60 6.46
N ALA A 20 7.92 -5.08 7.64
CA ALA A 20 9.07 -4.19 7.82
C ALA A 20 10.40 -4.71 7.21
N PRO A 21 10.75 -6.01 7.29
CA PRO A 21 11.98 -6.51 6.67
C PRO A 21 12.04 -6.35 5.14
N PHE A 22 10.90 -6.20 4.47
CA PHE A 22 10.81 -6.10 3.01
C PHE A 22 10.65 -4.66 2.51
N GLU A 23 10.36 -3.71 3.40
CA GLU A 23 10.01 -2.33 3.06
C GLU A 23 11.13 -1.64 2.25
N GLY A 24 12.39 -1.80 2.67
CA GLY A 24 13.53 -1.21 1.99
C GLY A 24 13.72 -1.72 0.55
N ALA A 25 13.56 -3.02 0.34
CA ALA A 25 13.64 -3.62 -0.99
C ALA A 25 12.48 -3.14 -1.88
N TYR A 26 11.28 -2.99 -1.31
CA TYR A 26 10.12 -2.50 -2.01
C TYR A 26 10.28 -1.05 -2.45
N LYS A 27 10.73 -0.15 -1.55
CA LYS A 27 11.02 1.25 -1.88
C LYS A 27 12.02 1.39 -3.02
N GLN A 28 13.10 0.61 -3.00
CA GLN A 28 14.09 0.63 -4.10
C GLN A 28 13.50 0.27 -5.47
N ILE A 29 12.47 -0.57 -5.51
CA ILE A 29 11.75 -0.88 -6.75
C ILE A 29 10.82 0.27 -7.12
N ALA A 30 10.08 0.82 -6.15
CA ALA A 30 9.16 1.93 -6.38
C ALA A 30 9.86 3.18 -6.96
N HIS A 31 11.04 3.54 -6.45
CA HIS A 31 11.84 4.66 -6.98
C HIS A 31 12.29 4.49 -8.44
N LYS A 32 12.21 3.28 -9.01
CA LYS A 32 12.56 3.02 -10.42
C LYS A 32 11.38 3.18 -11.37
N ILE A 33 10.18 3.43 -10.84
CA ILE A 33 8.95 3.55 -11.64
C ILE A 33 8.75 5.01 -12.01
N ASN A 34 8.57 5.27 -13.31
CA ASN A 34 8.16 6.60 -13.78
C ASN A 34 6.64 6.75 -13.62
N ILE A 35 6.21 7.53 -12.63
CA ILE A 35 4.79 7.78 -12.35
C ILE A 35 4.29 8.87 -13.29
N SER A 36 3.29 8.53 -14.10
CA SER A 36 2.65 9.50 -15.00
C SER A 36 1.62 10.36 -14.25
N PRO A 37 1.36 11.59 -14.70
CA PRO A 37 0.35 12.44 -14.08
C PRO A 37 -1.03 11.78 -14.03
N ILE A 38 -1.71 11.92 -12.89
CA ILE A 38 -3.07 11.43 -12.70
C ILE A 38 -4.02 12.30 -13.54
N ARG A 39 -4.81 11.66 -14.40
CA ARG A 39 -5.87 12.32 -15.19
C ARG A 39 -7.26 12.20 -14.56
N ILE A 40 -7.44 11.25 -13.65
CA ILE A 40 -8.70 10.97 -12.95
C ILE A 40 -8.36 10.83 -11.46
N PRO A 41 -8.94 11.64 -10.56
CA PRO A 41 -8.59 11.61 -9.15
C PRO A 41 -8.74 10.22 -8.53
N ILE A 42 -7.82 9.85 -7.64
CA ILE A 42 -7.78 8.52 -7.00
C ILE A 42 -8.24 8.66 -5.55
N VAL A 43 -9.16 7.79 -5.11
CA VAL A 43 -9.45 7.62 -3.68
C VAL A 43 -8.37 6.73 -3.08
N SER A 44 -7.48 7.29 -2.27
CA SER A 44 -6.37 6.55 -1.67
C SER A 44 -6.77 5.91 -0.35
N SER A 45 -6.64 4.58 -0.25
CA SER A 45 -6.81 3.84 1.01
C SER A 45 -5.68 4.09 2.01
N LEU A 46 -4.53 4.60 1.55
CA LEU A 46 -3.40 4.94 2.40
C LEU A 46 -3.63 6.29 3.09
N ASN A 47 -4.07 7.29 2.33
CA ASN A 47 -4.26 8.64 2.83
C ASN A 47 -5.68 8.91 3.36
N ASN A 48 -6.64 8.06 3.03
CA ASN A 48 -8.08 8.28 3.26
C ASN A 48 -8.61 9.59 2.63
N GLU A 49 -8.07 9.96 1.46
CA GLU A 49 -8.43 11.18 0.75
C GLU A 49 -8.41 10.98 -0.77
N ILE A 50 -8.96 11.95 -1.51
CA ILE A 50 -8.84 12.00 -2.97
C ILE A 50 -7.53 12.68 -3.33
N ILE A 51 -6.66 11.99 -4.06
CA ILE A 51 -5.35 12.49 -4.50
C ILE A 51 -5.34 12.78 -6.01
N GLY A 52 -4.65 13.87 -6.38
CA GLY A 52 -4.37 14.26 -7.76
C GLY A 52 -2.92 14.02 -8.19
N GLU A 53 -2.07 13.58 -7.28
CA GLU A 53 -0.65 13.30 -7.53
C GLU A 53 -0.24 12.03 -6.79
N LEU A 54 0.72 11.30 -7.39
CA LEU A 54 1.37 10.13 -6.80
C LEU A 54 2.86 10.33 -6.87
N ASN A 55 3.55 9.95 -5.80
CA ASN A 55 4.99 9.78 -5.80
C ASN A 55 5.32 8.33 -5.42
N GLU A 56 6.58 7.98 -5.57
CA GLU A 56 7.07 6.63 -5.34
C GLU A 56 6.99 6.19 -3.87
N ASP A 57 7.03 7.14 -2.94
CA ASP A 57 6.84 6.89 -1.51
C ASP A 57 5.43 6.39 -1.18
N HIS A 58 4.44 6.62 -2.07
CA HIS A 58 3.08 6.14 -1.90
C HIS A 58 2.97 4.60 -1.93
N TYR A 59 3.95 3.91 -2.52
CA TYR A 59 3.90 2.45 -2.68
C TYR A 59 4.63 1.67 -1.57
N GLY A 60 5.31 2.33 -0.63
CA GLY A 60 6.14 1.67 0.38
C GLY A 60 5.84 2.06 1.83
N ARG A 61 4.62 2.52 2.13
CA ARG A 61 4.18 2.94 3.46
C ARG A 61 3.17 1.95 4.07
#